data_AF-J0LCM0-F1
#
_entry.id   AF-J0LCM0-F1
#
_cell.length_a   1.000
_cell.length_b   1.000
_cell.length_c   1.000
_cell.angle_alpha   90.00
_cell.angle_beta   90.00
_cell.angle_gamma   90.00
#
_symmetry.space_group_name_H-M   'P 1'
#
loop_
_entity.id
_entity.type
_entity.pdbx_description
1 polymer ?
#
loop_
_entity_poly.entity_id
_entity_poly.type
_entity_poly.pdbx_seq_one_letter_code
_entity_poly.pdbx_strand_id
1 'polypeptide(L)'
;MFYLNNEISTQDKYAIEKFANHDGESLDILTSSIIERISELKSIGLYIVDKEEHRPDLLSYNLYKDTQYWFLLLLYNDIHDYRELKQGQTVKYFSIVELEALYFDLKRQSKNNQVSRD
;
A
#
# COMPACT_ATOMS: atom_id res chain seq x y z
N MET A 1 -11.39 13.50 -1.89
CA MET A 1 -10.20 12.65 -1.66
C MET A 1 -10.60 11.50 -0.75
N PHE A 2 -10.29 10.26 -1.12
CA PHE A 2 -10.60 9.06 -0.33
C PHE A 2 -9.40 8.72 0.57
N TYR A 3 -9.66 8.31 1.81
CA TYR A 3 -8.61 8.15 2.83
C TYR A 3 -8.49 6.72 3.34
N LEU A 4 -9.58 6.14 3.82
CA LEU A 4 -9.65 4.73 4.24
C LEU A 4 -11.12 4.33 4.40
N ASN A 5 -11.49 3.12 4.00
CA ASN A 5 -12.76 2.52 4.40
C ASN A 5 -12.59 1.80 5.75
N ASN A 6 -13.09 2.41 6.82
CA ASN A 6 -13.06 1.83 8.18
C ASN A 6 -14.17 0.79 8.43
N GLU A 7 -15.16 0.69 7.55
CA GLU A 7 -16.33 -0.18 7.72
C GLU A 7 -16.06 -1.59 7.19
N ILE A 8 -15.03 -1.75 6.36
CA ILE A 8 -14.58 -3.06 5.85
C ILE A 8 -13.78 -3.80 6.92
N SER A 9 -14.38 -4.86 7.45
CA SER A 9 -13.71 -5.83 8.32
C SER A 9 -13.05 -6.92 7.48
N THR A 10 -11.75 -6.80 7.26
CA THR A 10 -10.91 -7.85 6.65
C THR A 10 -9.94 -8.40 7.70
N GLN A 11 -9.50 -9.65 7.52
CA GLN A 11 -8.46 -10.26 8.36
C GLN A 11 -7.13 -9.49 8.27
N ASP A 12 -6.80 -9.00 7.08
CA ASP A 12 -5.55 -8.29 6.83
C ASP A 12 -5.64 -6.80 7.18
N LYS A 13 -4.66 -6.30 7.94
CA LYS A 13 -4.60 -4.88 8.33
C LYS A 13 -4.53 -3.98 7.10
N TYR A 14 -3.75 -4.39 6.10
CA TYR A 14 -3.50 -3.63 4.86
C TYR A 14 -4.27 -4.17 3.65
N ALA A 15 -5.43 -4.80 3.84
CA ALA A 15 -6.23 -5.29 2.71
C ALA A 15 -6.54 -4.15 1.71
N ILE A 16 -6.34 -4.41 0.42
CA ILE A 16 -6.50 -3.43 -0.68
C ILE A 16 -7.86 -2.74 -0.65
N GLU A 17 -8.90 -3.49 -0.29
CA GLU A 17 -10.29 -3.05 -0.22
C GLU A 17 -10.51 -1.89 0.76
N LYS A 18 -9.63 -1.76 1.77
CA LYS A 18 -9.64 -0.63 2.71
C LYS A 18 -9.09 0.66 2.09
N PHE A 19 -8.31 0.55 1.03
CA PHE A 19 -7.64 1.67 0.36
C PHE A 19 -8.26 2.02 -0.99
N ALA A 20 -9.09 1.15 -1.56
CA ALA A 20 -9.81 1.41 -2.80
C ALA A 20 -11.16 2.11 -2.54
N ASN A 21 -11.52 3.03 -3.44
CA ASN A 21 -12.89 3.52 -3.54
C ASN A 21 -13.74 2.47 -4.28
N HIS A 22 -14.95 2.20 -3.80
CA HIS A 22 -15.83 1.18 -4.37
C HIS A 22 -16.86 1.86 -5.27
N ASP A 23 -16.63 1.89 -6.58
CA ASP A 23 -17.60 2.44 -7.57
C ASP A 23 -18.41 1.32 -8.26
N GLY A 24 -18.99 0.43 -7.46
CA GLY A 24 -19.90 -0.61 -7.96
C GLY A 24 -19.21 -1.84 -8.56
N GLU A 25 -18.23 -1.69 -9.46
CA GLU A 25 -17.56 -2.84 -10.11
C GLU A 25 -16.02 -2.75 -10.15
N SER A 26 -15.41 -1.60 -9.82
CA SER A 26 -13.95 -1.45 -9.83
C SER A 26 -13.38 -1.06 -8.46
N LEU A 27 -12.21 -1.62 -8.14
CA LEU A 27 -11.40 -1.21 -6.99
C LEU A 27 -10.44 -0.12 -7.47
N ASP A 28 -10.84 1.14 -7.32
CA ASP A 28 -9.98 2.26 -7.68
C ASP A 28 -9.13 2.70 -6.48
N ILE A 29 -7.91 2.15 -6.41
CA ILE A 29 -6.89 2.55 -5.42
C ILE A 29 -6.24 3.88 -5.82
N LEU A 30 -6.27 4.23 -7.12
CA LEU A 30 -5.61 5.40 -7.71
C LEU A 30 -6.16 6.73 -7.20
N THR A 31 -7.37 6.74 -6.66
CA THR A 31 -8.03 7.92 -6.05
C THR A 31 -7.75 8.11 -4.55
N SER A 32 -6.96 7.21 -3.95
CA SER A 32 -6.70 7.17 -2.52
C SER A 32 -5.49 8.04 -2.14
N SER A 33 -5.65 8.84 -1.10
CA SER A 33 -4.58 9.69 -0.52
C SER A 33 -3.34 8.91 -0.08
N ILE A 34 -3.42 7.58 0.03
CA ILE A 34 -2.24 6.76 0.30
C ILE A 34 -1.22 6.81 -0.83
N ILE A 35 -1.62 7.00 -2.09
CA ILE A 35 -0.69 7.02 -3.23
C ILE A 35 0.21 8.23 -3.19
N GLU A 36 -0.34 9.41 -2.86
CA GLU A 36 0.46 10.63 -2.76
C GLU A 36 1.45 10.57 -1.60
N ARG A 37 1.10 9.84 -0.54
CA ARG A 37 1.85 9.84 0.73
C ARG A 37 2.79 8.65 0.90
N ILE A 38 2.54 7.55 0.20
CA ILE A 38 3.39 6.37 0.31
C ILE A 38 4.79 6.65 -0.24
N SER A 39 4.90 7.41 -1.33
CA SER A 39 6.20 7.83 -1.91
C SER A 39 7.03 8.71 -0.97
N GLU A 40 6.40 9.34 0.03
CA GLU A 40 7.07 10.17 1.04
C GLU A 40 7.69 9.34 2.18
N LEU A 41 7.33 8.06 2.29
CA LEU A 41 7.86 7.20 3.33
C LEU A 41 9.38 7.08 3.22
N LYS A 42 10.04 7.11 4.38
CA LYS A 42 11.48 6.89 4.47
C LYS A 42 11.84 5.49 3.96
N SER A 43 12.72 5.45 2.97
CA SER A 43 13.34 4.20 2.51
C SER A 43 14.30 3.67 3.59
N ILE A 44 14.21 2.36 3.87
CA ILE A 44 15.17 1.64 4.71
C ILE A 44 16.34 1.13 3.88
N GLY A 45 16.13 0.87 2.59
CA GLY A 45 17.17 0.33 1.73
C GLY A 45 16.73 0.04 0.30
N LEU A 46 17.63 -0.62 -0.40
CA LEU A 46 17.47 -1.10 -1.77
C LEU A 46 17.57 -2.63 -1.78
N TYR A 47 16.78 -3.25 -2.64
CA TYR A 47 16.79 -4.69 -2.86
C TYR A 47 16.83 -4.97 -4.36
N ILE A 48 17.65 -5.92 -4.77
CA ILE A 48 17.68 -6.38 -6.16
C ILE A 48 16.78 -7.61 -6.24
N VAL A 49 15.73 -7.52 -7.05
CA VAL A 49 14.80 -8.63 -7.31
C VAL A 49 15.59 -9.80 -7.89
N ASP A 50 15.46 -10.99 -7.29
CA ASP A 50 16.12 -12.21 -7.77
C ASP A 50 15.07 -13.20 -8.25
N LYS A 51 14.48 -13.96 -7.34
CA LYS A 51 13.51 -15.03 -7.67
C LYS A 51 12.06 -14.58 -7.59
N GLU A 52 11.84 -13.31 -7.26
CA GLU A 52 10.52 -12.72 -7.02
C GLU A 52 9.91 -12.09 -8.27
N GLU A 53 10.44 -12.39 -9.47
CA GLU A 53 9.83 -11.94 -10.73
C GLU A 53 8.35 -12.30 -10.79
N HIS A 54 7.50 -11.31 -11.09
CA HIS A 54 6.03 -11.38 -11.08
C HIS A 54 5.40 -11.86 -9.76
N ARG A 55 6.16 -11.91 -8.67
CA ARG A 55 5.74 -12.42 -7.35
C ARG A 55 5.95 -11.36 -6.26
N PRO A 56 5.19 -10.25 -6.29
CA PRO A 56 5.32 -9.18 -5.32
C PRO A 56 4.95 -9.62 -3.89
N ASP A 57 4.10 -10.64 -3.76
CA ASP A 57 3.77 -11.31 -2.51
C ASP A 57 5.04 -11.93 -1.87
N LEU A 58 5.83 -12.64 -2.68
CA LEU A 58 7.08 -13.25 -2.24
C LEU A 58 8.14 -12.20 -1.91
N LEU A 59 8.22 -11.13 -2.72
CA LEU A 59 9.10 -9.98 -2.45
C LEU A 59 8.76 -9.33 -1.11
N SER A 60 7.48 -9.08 -0.85
CA SER A 60 7.00 -8.56 0.44
C SER A 60 7.39 -9.50 1.59
N TYR A 61 7.16 -10.80 1.44
CA TYR A 61 7.53 -11.78 2.46
C TYR A 61 9.05 -11.77 2.73
N ASN A 62 9.87 -11.66 1.70
CA ASN A 62 11.32 -11.66 1.86
C ASN A 62 11.81 -10.44 2.65
N LEU A 63 11.26 -9.26 2.35
CA LEU A 63 11.62 -7.98 2.97
C LEU A 63 11.02 -7.78 4.36
N TYR A 64 9.75 -8.16 4.54
CA TYR A 64 8.96 -7.78 5.72
C TYR A 64 8.49 -8.97 6.57
N LYS A 65 8.73 -10.20 6.11
CA LYS A 65 8.21 -11.46 6.70
C LYS A 65 6.69 -11.54 6.74
N ASP A 66 6.05 -10.82 5.82
CA ASP A 66 4.60 -10.75 5.66
C ASP A 66 4.26 -10.44 4.20
N THR A 67 3.22 -11.08 3.67
CA THR A 67 2.77 -10.86 2.30
C THR A 67 1.88 -9.63 2.16
N GLN A 68 1.25 -9.14 3.22
CA GLN A 68 0.23 -8.06 3.15
C GLN A 68 0.73 -6.74 2.56
N TYR A 69 2.04 -6.49 2.54
CA TYR A 69 2.62 -5.23 2.08
C TYR A 69 2.91 -5.18 0.58
N TRP A 70 2.60 -6.25 -0.16
CA TRP A 70 3.02 -6.38 -1.57
C TRP A 70 2.55 -5.22 -2.46
N PHE A 71 1.28 -4.83 -2.37
CA PHE A 71 0.74 -3.76 -3.24
C PHE A 71 1.27 -2.39 -2.83
N LEU A 72 1.47 -2.15 -1.54
CA LEU A 72 2.09 -0.93 -1.02
C LEU A 72 3.54 -0.82 -1.51
N LEU A 73 4.27 -1.93 -1.53
CA LEU A 73 5.63 -1.97 -2.06
C LEU A 73 5.68 -1.68 -3.56
N LEU A 74 4.73 -2.21 -4.33
CA LEU A 74 4.62 -1.89 -5.76
C LEU A 74 4.30 -0.41 -5.98
N LEU A 75 3.29 0.13 -5.28
CA LEU A 75 2.93 1.55 -5.33
C LEU A 75 4.10 2.46 -4.95
N TYR A 76 4.86 2.09 -3.92
CA TYR A 76 6.04 2.84 -3.48
C TYR A 76 7.14 2.93 -4.55
N ASN A 77 7.18 1.98 -5.47
CA ASN A 77 8.14 1.91 -6.57
C ASN A 77 7.55 2.32 -7.93
N ASP A 78 6.35 2.92 -7.93
CA ASP A 78 5.64 3.30 -9.16
C ASP A 78 5.40 2.11 -10.11
N ILE A 79 5.17 0.92 -9.53
CA ILE A 79 4.84 -0.30 -10.25
C ILE A 79 3.34 -0.51 -10.15
N HIS A 80 2.63 -0.40 -11.26
CA HIS A 80 1.16 -0.53 -11.27
C HIS A 80 0.68 -1.94 -11.60
N ASP A 81 1.56 -2.74 -12.21
CA ASP A 81 1.28 -4.12 -12.60
C ASP A 81 2.36 -5.04 -12.05
N TYR A 82 1.97 -6.12 -11.35
CA TYR A 82 2.92 -7.09 -10.80
C TYR A 82 3.81 -7.72 -11.89
N ARG A 83 3.36 -7.76 -13.14
CA ARG A 83 4.12 -8.28 -14.30
C ARG A 83 5.32 -7.40 -14.67
N GLU A 84 5.35 -6.16 -14.22
CA GLU A 84 6.46 -5.23 -14.42
C GLU A 84 7.61 -5.48 -13.43
N LEU A 85 7.37 -6.21 -12.34
CA LEU A 85 8.42 -6.62 -11.41
C LEU A 85 9.33 -7.65 -12.07
N LYS A 86 10.54 -7.24 -12.47
CA LYS A 86 11.51 -8.09 -13.19
C LYS A 86 12.72 -8.47 -12.34
N GLN A 87 13.26 -9.65 -12.59
CA GLN A 87 14.55 -10.05 -12.04
C GLN A 87 15.64 -9.03 -12.43
N GLY A 88 16.52 -8.71 -11.49
CA GLY A 88 17.57 -7.70 -11.63
C GLY A 88 17.12 -6.26 -11.39
N GLN A 89 15.81 -6.00 -11.26
CA GLN A 89 15.29 -4.68 -10.93
C GLN A 89 15.67 -4.30 -9.49
N THR A 90 16.12 -3.06 -9.30
CA THR A 90 16.31 -2.52 -7.96
C THR A 90 15.01 -1.89 -7.47
N VAL A 91 14.51 -2.36 -6.34
CA VAL A 91 13.35 -1.79 -5.64
C VAL A 91 13.78 -1.14 -4.34
N LYS A 92 13.12 -0.05 -3.98
CA LYS A 92 13.22 0.58 -2.66
C LYS A 92 12.19 -0.06 -1.74
N TYR A 93 12.50 -0.17 -0.46
CA TYR A 93 11.54 -0.66 0.53
C TYR A 93 11.46 0.28 1.74
N PHE A 94 10.23 0.56 2.17
CA PHE A 94 9.93 1.54 3.22
C PHE A 94 9.99 0.94 4.63
N SER A 95 9.94 1.81 5.64
CA SER A 95 9.79 1.43 7.04
C SER A 95 8.37 1.04 7.41
N ILE A 96 8.20 -0.14 8.02
CA ILE A 96 6.91 -0.58 8.58
C ILE A 96 6.43 0.41 9.64
N VAL A 97 7.33 0.94 10.49
CA VAL A 97 6.97 1.89 11.55
C VAL A 97 6.38 3.18 10.96
N GLU A 98 6.98 3.70 9.88
CA GLU A 98 6.49 4.88 9.18
C GLU A 98 5.18 4.60 8.46
N LEU A 99 5.05 3.42 7.84
CA LEU A 99 3.81 2.97 7.21
C LEU A 99 2.67 2.88 8.24
N GLU A 100 2.94 2.37 9.43
CA GLU A 100 1.95 2.32 10.50
C GLU A 100 1.51 3.71 10.94
N ALA A 101 2.46 4.63 11.12
CA ALA A 101 2.15 6.03 11.44
C ALA A 101 1.28 6.68 10.35
N LEU A 102 1.60 6.46 9.07
CA LEU A 102 0.79 6.92 7.94
C LEU A 102 -0.62 6.34 8.01
N TYR A 103 -0.76 5.03 8.22
CA TYR A 103 -2.07 4.38 8.35
C TYR A 103 -2.91 4.97 9.48
N PHE A 104 -2.32 5.21 10.66
CA PHE A 104 -3.01 5.84 11.78
C PHE A 104 -3.46 7.26 11.45
N ASP A 105 -2.64 8.03 10.73
CA ASP A 105 -3.00 9.38 10.31
C ASP A 105 -4.15 9.38 9.27
N LEU A 106 -4.08 8.51 8.26
CA LEU A 106 -5.16 8.33 7.28
C LEU A 106 -6.48 7.93 7.97
N LYS A 107 -6.40 7.00 8.94
CA LYS A 107 -7.56 6.60 9.76
C LYS A 107 -8.14 7.78 10.55
N ARG A 108 -7.31 8.63 11.14
CA ARG A 108 -7.76 9.85 11.84
C ARG A 108 -8.45 10.84 10.90
N GLN A 109 -7.87 11.10 9.73
CA GLN A 109 -8.42 12.02 8.74
C GLN A 109 -9.78 11.54 8.20
N SER A 110 -9.92 10.23 7.94
CA SER A 110 -11.19 9.64 7.51
C SER A 110 -12.32 9.86 8.54
N LYS A 111 -12.03 9.76 9.85
CA LYS A 111 -13.01 10.03 10.92
C LYS A 111 -13.45 11.50 10.95
N ASN A 112 -12.51 12.43 10.86
CA ASN A 112 -12.83 13.87 10.91
C ASN A 112 -13.71 14.30 9.72
N ASN A 113 -13.50 13.69 8.54
CA ASN A 113 -14.29 13.95 7.35
C ASN A 113 -15.71 13.35 7.40
N GLN A 114 -15.94 12.31 8.21
CA GLN A 114 -17.28 11.79 8.47
C GLN A 114 -18.05 12.68 9.44
N VAL A 115 -17.40 13.20 10.50
CA VAL A 115 -18.04 14.07 11.51
C VAL A 115 -18.41 15.45 10.96
N SER A 116 -17.76 15.93 9.89
CA SER A 116 -18.05 17.24 9.28
C SER A 116 -19.23 17.22 8.30
N ARG A 117 -19.93 16.09 8.14
CA ARG A 117 -21.07 15.91 7.23
C ARG A 117 -22.42 15.74 7.94
N ASP A 118 -22.43 15.87 9.27
CA ASP A 118 -23.63 15.93 10.12
C ASP A 118 -23.90 17.39 10.57
#